data_AF-A0AA35R8T2-F1
#
_entry.id   AF-A0AA35R8T2-F1
#
_cell.length_a   1.000
_cell.length_b   1.000
_cell.length_c   1.000
_cell.angle_alpha   90.00
_cell.angle_beta   90.00
_cell.angle_gamma   90.00
#
_symmetry.space_group_name_H-M   'P 1'
#
loop_
_entity.id
_entity.type
_entity.pdbx_description
1 polymer ?
#
loop_
_entity_poly.entity_id
_entity_poly.type
_entity_poly.pdbx_seq_one_letter_code
_entity_poly.pdbx_strand_id
1 'polypeptide(L)'
;MTTRKRLREMRGESQEEKEGESEVSREEQLLPPVKIRKESHWTNGDAIGTGSFRRQEIALRNPAPCSSEATPPTTSSKGKRRCITYEEAKQGTREPVRVYADGVFDLFHNGHARVLMQAKNAFPNAYLIVGVTNDVDTQRLKGKTVMAERERYDAVKHCRYVDEVVEGCPWEITPEFMEEHQV
;
A
#
# COMPACT_ATOMS: atom_id res chain seq x y z
N MET A 1 -64.49 -45.55 -7.25
CA MET A 1 -65.04 -46.30 -8.40
C MET A 1 -64.51 -45.58 -9.64
N THR A 2 -63.63 -46.09 -10.50
CA THR A 2 -63.70 -47.33 -11.30
C THR A 2 -62.34 -47.45 -12.04
N THR A 3 -61.44 -48.37 -11.72
CA THR A 3 -61.27 -49.76 -12.24
C THR A 3 -60.24 -49.91 -13.38
N ARG A 4 -59.07 -50.49 -13.04
CA ARG A 4 -58.28 -51.58 -13.68
C ARG A 4 -58.39 -51.82 -15.20
N LYS A 5 -57.24 -52.03 -15.87
CA LYS A 5 -56.77 -53.33 -16.47
C LYS A 5 -55.51 -53.13 -17.36
N ARG A 6 -54.41 -53.83 -17.08
CA ARG A 6 -53.88 -55.07 -17.75
C ARG A 6 -53.19 -54.83 -19.11
N LEU A 7 -51.87 -55.07 -19.20
CA LEU A 7 -51.19 -56.29 -19.73
C LEU A 7 -51.30 -56.36 -21.29
N ARG A 8 -50.24 -56.53 -22.11
CA ARG A 8 -49.25 -57.62 -22.13
C ARG A 8 -48.38 -57.57 -23.44
N GLU A 9 -47.08 -57.92 -23.34
CA GLU A 9 -46.16 -58.59 -24.34
C GLU A 9 -45.84 -57.92 -25.71
N MET A 10 -44.75 -58.20 -26.46
CA MET A 10 -43.42 -58.87 -26.37
C MET A 10 -42.72 -58.63 -27.75
N ARG A 11 -41.37 -58.70 -27.80
CA ARG A 11 -40.42 -58.76 -28.97
C ARG A 11 -40.08 -57.39 -29.59
N GLY A 12 -38.81 -56.92 -29.57
CA GLY A 12 -37.63 -57.39 -30.34
C GLY A 12 -37.63 -56.69 -31.71
N GLU A 13 -36.64 -55.96 -32.24
CA GLU A 13 -35.17 -55.94 -32.12
C GLU A 13 -34.62 -54.54 -32.49
N SER A 14 -33.42 -54.25 -31.96
CA SER A 14 -32.35 -53.30 -32.37
C SER A 14 -32.57 -52.23 -33.45
N GLN A 15 -32.19 -50.98 -33.12
CA GLN A 15 -31.10 -50.28 -33.84
C GLN A 15 -30.46 -49.20 -32.97
N GLU A 16 -29.19 -49.02 -33.25
CA GLU A 16 -28.11 -48.33 -32.55
C GLU A 16 -28.18 -46.81 -32.73
N GLU A 17 -28.29 -46.04 -31.64
CA GLU A 17 -27.99 -44.61 -31.65
C GLU A 17 -27.00 -44.28 -30.52
N LYS A 18 -25.88 -43.69 -30.95
CA LYS A 18 -24.72 -43.34 -30.14
C LYS A 18 -25.02 -42.07 -29.34
N GLU A 19 -25.16 -42.19 -28.02
CA GLU A 19 -25.09 -41.05 -27.12
C GLU A 19 -23.62 -40.77 -26.80
N GLY A 20 -23.14 -39.62 -27.27
CA GLY A 20 -21.85 -39.07 -26.90
C GLY A 20 -21.93 -38.47 -25.50
N GLU A 21 -21.57 -39.27 -24.50
CA GLU A 21 -21.31 -38.79 -23.15
C GLU A 21 -19.95 -38.09 -23.15
N SER A 22 -19.96 -36.76 -22.97
CA SER A 22 -18.75 -36.01 -22.63
C SER A 22 -18.60 -36.03 -21.11
N GLU A 23 -17.83 -37.01 -20.62
CA GLU A 23 -17.28 -36.99 -19.26
C GLU A 23 -16.37 -35.77 -19.12
N VAL A 24 -16.89 -34.70 -18.52
CA VAL A 24 -16.04 -33.65 -17.95
C VAL A 24 -15.43 -34.22 -16.67
N SER A 25 -14.25 -34.80 -16.83
CA SER A 25 -13.34 -35.14 -15.75
C SER A 25 -13.13 -33.92 -14.86
N ARG A 26 -13.64 -34.01 -13.63
CA ARG A 26 -13.24 -33.12 -12.53
C ARG A 26 -11.78 -33.44 -12.18
N GLU A 27 -10.86 -32.85 -12.92
CA GLU A 27 -9.52 -32.63 -12.42
C GLU A 27 -9.63 -31.61 -11.28
N GLU A 28 -9.50 -32.12 -10.06
CA GLU A 28 -9.15 -31.37 -8.88
C GLU A 28 -7.86 -30.58 -9.20
N GLN A 29 -8.01 -29.32 -9.58
CA GLN A 29 -6.87 -28.40 -9.70
C GLN A 29 -6.36 -28.10 -8.29
N LEU A 30 -5.56 -29.03 -7.77
CA LEU A 30 -4.70 -28.83 -6.62
C LEU A 30 -3.76 -27.67 -6.95
N LEU A 31 -3.99 -26.54 -6.30
CA LEU A 31 -3.04 -25.43 -6.32
C LEU A 31 -1.66 -25.95 -5.89
N PRO A 32 -0.57 -25.52 -6.55
CA PRO A 32 0.76 -25.94 -6.15
C PRO A 32 1.03 -25.51 -4.70
N PRO A 33 1.79 -26.30 -3.92
CA PRO A 33 2.07 -25.96 -2.53
C PRO A 33 2.75 -24.60 -2.47
N VAL A 34 2.22 -23.72 -1.62
CA VAL A 34 2.86 -22.46 -1.24
C VAL A 34 4.23 -22.80 -0.69
N LYS A 35 5.29 -22.49 -1.44
CA LYS A 35 6.66 -22.62 -0.96
C LYS A 35 6.86 -21.60 0.15
N ILE A 36 6.68 -22.02 1.40
CA ILE A 36 7.18 -21.29 2.55
C ILE A 36 8.69 -21.18 2.35
N ARG A 37 9.15 -19.96 2.08
CA ARG A 37 10.57 -19.66 1.95
C ARG A 37 11.21 -19.99 3.30
N LYS A 38 11.97 -21.09 3.35
CA LYS A 38 12.74 -21.48 4.54
C LYS A 38 13.56 -20.26 5.00
N GLU A 39 13.53 -20.01 6.30
CA GLU A 39 14.32 -18.97 6.98
C GLU A 39 15.74 -18.96 6.42
N SER A 40 16.09 -17.86 5.74
CA SER A 40 17.47 -17.58 5.45
C SER A 40 18.14 -17.22 6.76
N HIS A 41 18.94 -18.18 7.24
CA HIS A 41 19.97 -18.01 8.24
C HIS A 41 20.66 -16.64 8.04
N TRP A 42 20.51 -15.75 9.02
CA TRP A 42 21.24 -14.49 9.05
C TRP A 42 22.71 -14.83 9.29
N THR A 43 23.51 -14.83 8.23
CA THR A 43 24.97 -14.85 8.36
C THR A 43 25.45 -13.42 8.25
N ASN A 44 26.09 -12.93 9.31
CA ASN A 44 26.92 -11.73 9.24
C ASN A 44 28.15 -12.09 8.42
N GLY A 45 28.20 -11.63 7.17
CA GLY A 45 29.31 -11.84 6.25
C GLY A 45 29.76 -10.52 5.66
N ASP A 46 30.90 -10.03 6.15
CA ASP A 46 31.71 -8.99 5.54
C ASP A 46 32.21 -9.41 4.15
N ALA A 47 32.10 -8.54 3.13
CA ALA A 47 33.08 -8.40 2.04
C ALA A 47 32.79 -7.20 1.11
N ILE A 48 33.54 -6.12 1.35
CA ILE A 48 34.17 -5.18 0.40
C ILE A 48 33.70 -5.12 -1.08
N GLY A 49 33.20 -3.94 -1.49
CA GLY A 49 33.00 -3.56 -2.89
C GLY A 49 32.39 -2.18 -3.10
N THR A 50 33.23 -1.14 -2.99
CA THR A 50 33.10 0.23 -3.56
C THR A 50 31.76 0.98 -3.46
N GLY A 51 31.72 1.95 -2.55
CA GLY A 51 30.62 2.91 -2.38
C GLY A 51 29.82 2.67 -1.11
N SER A 52 30.47 2.81 0.05
CA SER A 52 29.76 2.80 1.33
C SER A 52 28.90 4.06 1.43
N PHE A 53 27.68 4.02 0.87
CA PHE A 53 26.58 4.76 1.46
C PHE A 53 26.36 4.12 2.81
N ARG A 54 27.12 4.62 3.81
CA ARG A 54 26.92 4.29 5.20
C ARG A 54 25.46 4.67 5.46
N ARG A 55 24.57 3.67 5.53
CA ARG A 55 23.21 3.84 6.05
C ARG A 55 23.43 4.32 7.47
N GLN A 56 23.51 5.64 7.63
CA GLN A 56 23.58 6.26 8.92
C GLN A 56 22.26 5.89 9.58
N GLU A 57 22.29 4.86 10.42
CA GLU A 57 21.30 4.65 11.48
C GLU A 57 21.42 5.83 12.45
N ILE A 58 21.07 7.03 11.97
CA ILE A 58 20.76 8.14 12.86
C ILE A 58 19.38 7.77 13.40
N ALA A 59 19.36 7.27 14.63
CA ALA A 59 18.12 7.24 15.39
C ALA A 59 17.59 8.67 15.43
N LEU A 60 16.43 8.89 14.81
CA LEU A 60 15.74 10.17 14.85
C LEU A 60 15.42 10.46 16.31
N ARG A 61 15.92 11.60 16.82
CA ARG A 61 15.71 12.02 18.22
C ARG A 61 14.50 12.91 18.38
N ASN A 62 14.13 13.60 17.31
CA ASN A 62 13.04 14.55 17.28
C ASN A 62 11.87 13.96 16.48
N PRO A 63 10.62 14.32 16.83
CA PRO A 63 9.47 14.00 16.01
C PRO A 63 9.58 14.67 14.62
N ALA A 64 8.82 14.15 13.65
CA ALA A 64 8.72 14.78 12.35
C ALA A 64 8.16 16.21 12.48
N PRO A 65 8.79 17.22 11.86
CA PRO A 65 8.29 18.59 11.87
C PRO A 65 6.93 18.69 11.16
N CYS A 66 6.13 19.67 11.59
CA CYS A 66 4.99 20.11 10.80
C CYS A 66 5.48 20.81 9.52
N SER A 67 4.72 20.75 8.42
CA SER A 67 5.10 21.34 7.14
C SER A 67 5.42 22.84 7.23
N SER A 68 4.74 23.57 8.13
CA SER A 68 5.01 24.99 8.40
C SER A 68 6.39 25.26 9.02
N GLU A 69 6.96 24.25 9.70
CA GLU A 69 8.25 24.32 10.42
C GLU A 69 9.34 23.52 9.71
N ALA A 70 8.97 22.71 8.71
CA ALA A 70 9.88 21.80 8.03
C ALA A 70 10.86 22.58 7.15
N THR A 71 12.15 22.40 7.41
CA THR A 71 13.19 22.79 6.46
C THR A 71 13.40 21.65 5.46
N PRO A 72 13.09 21.83 4.16
CA PRO A 72 13.30 20.76 3.18
C PRO A 72 14.79 20.34 3.14
N PRO A 73 15.08 19.05 2.92
CA PRO A 73 16.43 18.47 3.07
C PRO A 73 17.47 18.97 2.07
N THR A 74 17.09 19.76 1.06
CA THR A 74 18.00 20.27 0.03
C THR A 74 18.12 21.79 0.12
N THR A 75 19.27 22.29 0.61
CA THR A 75 19.62 23.71 0.72
C THR A 75 20.01 24.36 -0.61
N SER A 76 19.49 23.92 -1.76
CA SER A 76 19.88 24.48 -3.07
C SER A 76 18.68 24.95 -3.89
N SER A 77 18.67 26.26 -4.09
CA SER A 77 17.78 27.09 -4.92
C SER A 77 16.36 27.29 -4.41
N LYS A 78 16.02 28.58 -4.19
CA LYS A 78 14.67 29.12 -4.01
C LYS A 78 13.83 28.95 -5.30
N GLY A 79 13.73 27.74 -5.83
CA GLY A 79 13.12 27.42 -7.12
C GLY A 79 12.13 26.26 -7.02
N LYS A 80 11.14 26.24 -7.91
CA LYS A 80 10.16 25.15 -8.02
C LYS A 80 10.89 23.86 -8.43
N ARG A 81 10.72 22.78 -7.65
CA ARG A 81 11.24 21.45 -8.01
C ARG A 81 10.53 20.96 -9.28
N ARG A 82 11.28 20.29 -10.16
CA ARG A 82 10.72 19.64 -11.34
C ARG A 82 10.10 18.30 -10.94
N CYS A 83 8.90 17.99 -11.42
CA CYS A 83 8.34 16.64 -11.31
C CYS A 83 9.21 15.65 -12.09
N ILE A 84 9.55 14.54 -11.45
CA ILE A 84 10.36 13.47 -12.03
C ILE A 84 9.49 12.31 -12.50
N THR A 85 9.98 11.54 -13.45
CA THR A 85 9.27 10.33 -13.90
C THR A 85 9.51 9.17 -12.93
N TYR A 86 8.64 8.18 -12.95
CA TYR A 86 8.77 6.98 -12.12
C TYR A 86 10.09 6.23 -12.34
N GLU A 87 10.52 6.11 -13.61
CA GLU A 87 11.77 5.42 -13.95
C GLU A 87 13.00 6.18 -13.42
N GLU A 88 13.00 7.52 -13.52
CA GLU A 88 14.04 8.38 -12.92
C GLU A 88 14.08 8.22 -11.39
N ALA A 89 12.91 8.23 -10.74
CA ALA A 89 12.78 8.06 -9.30
C ALA A 89 13.31 6.68 -8.84
N LYS A 90 13.06 5.63 -9.62
CA LYS A 90 13.49 4.26 -9.34
C LYS A 90 14.99 4.05 -9.53
N GLN A 91 15.61 4.72 -10.49
CA GLN A 91 17.06 4.71 -10.69
C GLN A 91 17.81 5.44 -9.56
N GLY A 92 17.12 6.34 -8.85
CA GLY A 92 17.64 7.09 -7.73
C GLY A 92 18.17 8.45 -8.15
N THR A 93 17.76 9.48 -7.41
CA THR A 93 18.07 10.88 -7.68
C THR A 93 18.99 11.46 -6.59
N ARG A 94 19.77 12.49 -6.95
CA ARG A 94 20.62 13.21 -5.98
C ARG A 94 19.80 13.85 -4.87
N GLU A 95 18.70 14.48 -5.25
CA GLU A 95 17.75 15.05 -4.30
C GLU A 95 16.64 14.04 -4.00
N PRO A 96 16.05 14.05 -2.80
CA PRO A 96 15.02 13.10 -2.46
C PRO A 96 13.75 13.32 -3.30
N VAL A 97 13.14 12.20 -3.68
CA VAL A 97 11.81 12.12 -4.28
C VAL A 97 10.78 12.41 -3.18
N ARG A 98 9.97 13.45 -3.36
CA ARG A 98 8.93 13.79 -2.40
C ARG A 98 7.73 12.91 -2.66
N VAL A 99 7.29 12.18 -1.65
CA VAL A 99 6.16 11.25 -1.71
C VAL A 99 5.13 11.75 -0.73
N TYR A 100 3.88 11.84 -1.18
CA TYR A 100 2.77 12.23 -0.33
C TYR A 100 1.87 11.03 -0.04
N ALA A 101 1.47 10.87 1.22
CA ALA A 101 0.46 9.92 1.64
C ALA A 101 -0.48 10.59 2.63
N ASP A 102 -1.78 10.47 2.43
CA ASP A 102 -2.79 11.08 3.28
C ASP A 102 -3.64 10.04 4.01
N GLY A 103 -4.28 10.48 5.09
CA GLY A 103 -5.22 9.65 5.80
C GLY A 103 -5.76 10.29 7.07
N VAL A 104 -6.73 9.59 7.66
CA VAL A 104 -7.28 10.00 8.96
C VAL A 104 -6.34 9.61 10.09
N PHE A 105 -5.77 8.40 10.03
CA PHE A 105 -4.86 7.87 11.04
C PHE A 105 -5.45 7.79 12.48
N ASP A 106 -6.77 7.57 12.59
CA ASP A 106 -7.42 7.32 13.88
C ASP A 106 -6.93 5.99 14.48
N LEU A 107 -6.77 5.93 15.81
CA LEU A 107 -6.19 4.79 16.53
C LEU A 107 -4.91 4.25 15.86
N PHE A 108 -3.89 5.12 15.74
CA PHE A 108 -2.69 4.81 14.97
C PHE A 108 -2.06 3.46 15.34
N HIS A 109 -2.00 2.54 14.37
CA HIS A 109 -1.60 1.15 14.58
C HIS A 109 -0.61 0.67 13.51
N ASN A 110 -0.09 -0.55 13.69
CA ASN A 110 0.90 -1.15 12.79
C ASN A 110 0.52 -1.16 11.30
N GLY A 111 -0.79 -1.28 10.99
CA GLY A 111 -1.28 -1.14 9.60
C GLY A 111 -0.88 0.20 8.96
N HIS A 112 -1.15 1.33 9.61
CA HIS A 112 -0.76 2.65 9.15
C HIS A 112 0.76 2.76 9.02
N ALA A 113 1.50 2.35 10.06
CA ALA A 113 2.96 2.41 10.05
C ALA A 113 3.57 1.60 8.88
N ARG A 114 2.99 0.45 8.51
CA ARG A 114 3.47 -0.36 7.38
C ARG A 114 3.15 0.25 6.02
N VAL A 115 2.00 0.92 5.87
CA VAL A 115 1.70 1.67 4.63
C VAL A 115 2.68 2.82 4.47
N LEU A 116 2.95 3.58 5.53
CA LEU A 116 3.94 4.67 5.51
C LEU A 116 5.36 4.13 5.27
N MET A 117 5.71 2.97 5.82
CA MET A 117 6.96 2.28 5.53
C MET A 117 7.09 1.92 4.04
N GLN A 118 6.01 1.46 3.40
CA GLN A 118 6.03 1.14 1.97
C GLN A 118 6.21 2.41 1.14
N ALA A 119 5.50 3.50 1.49
CA ALA A 119 5.65 4.78 0.82
C ALA A 119 7.09 5.33 0.95
N LYS A 120 7.68 5.29 2.15
CA LYS A 120 9.06 5.71 2.40
C LYS A 120 10.11 4.86 1.66
N ASN A 121 9.80 3.59 1.40
CA ASN A 121 10.69 2.68 0.68
C ASN A 121 10.36 2.53 -0.81
N ALA A 122 9.41 3.32 -1.34
CA ALA A 122 9.01 3.23 -2.75
C ALA A 122 10.17 3.58 -3.71
N PHE A 123 11.07 4.47 -3.27
CA PHE A 123 12.24 4.90 -4.04
C PHE A 123 13.52 4.83 -3.19
N PRO A 124 14.71 4.69 -3.81
CA PRO A 124 15.98 4.62 -3.07
C PRO A 124 16.28 5.86 -2.21
N ASN A 125 15.79 7.03 -2.61
CA ASN A 125 15.97 8.30 -1.92
C ASN A 125 14.62 9.02 -1.84
N ALA A 126 13.77 8.64 -0.88
CA ALA A 126 12.43 9.22 -0.71
C ALA A 126 12.35 10.11 0.53
N TYR A 127 11.55 11.16 0.43
CA TYR A 127 11.13 12.04 1.52
C TYR A 127 9.60 11.98 1.61
N LEU A 128 9.09 11.41 2.70
CA LEU A 128 7.69 11.13 2.93
C LEU A 128 7.03 12.27 3.71
N ILE A 129 6.08 12.90 3.03
CA ILE A 129 5.15 13.89 3.58
C ILE A 129 3.85 13.15 3.88
N VAL A 130 3.34 13.29 5.10
CA VAL A 130 2.08 12.68 5.51
C VAL A 130 1.02 13.72 5.83
N GLY A 131 -0.06 13.71 5.07
CA GLY A 131 -1.22 14.56 5.32
C GLY A 131 -2.18 13.89 6.31
N VAL A 132 -2.59 14.63 7.33
CA VAL A 132 -3.59 14.17 8.29
C VAL A 132 -4.81 15.08 8.21
N THR A 133 -5.98 14.50 7.93
CA THR A 133 -7.22 15.25 7.76
C THR A 133 -7.70 15.87 9.07
N ASN A 134 -8.33 17.04 9.01
CA ASN A 134 -8.95 17.67 10.18
C ASN A 134 -10.23 16.90 10.63
N ASP A 135 -10.68 17.13 11.85
CA ASP A 135 -11.85 16.45 12.41
C ASP A 135 -13.15 16.87 11.72
N VAL A 136 -13.27 18.14 11.30
CA VAL A 136 -14.48 18.68 10.67
C VAL A 136 -14.80 17.95 9.37
N ASP A 137 -13.82 17.84 8.48
CA ASP A 137 -13.95 17.17 7.19
C ASP A 137 -14.08 15.66 7.36
N THR A 138 -13.31 15.07 8.28
CA THR A 138 -13.39 13.63 8.54
C THR A 138 -14.78 13.23 9.03
N GLN A 139 -15.34 13.98 9.99
CA GLN A 139 -16.69 13.72 10.51
C GLN A 139 -17.76 13.92 9.45
N ARG A 140 -17.60 14.94 8.60
CA ARG A 140 -18.53 15.26 7.52
C ARG A 140 -18.54 14.22 6.40
N LEU A 141 -17.38 13.68 6.03
CA LEU A 141 -17.20 12.90 4.81
C LEU A 141 -16.98 11.39 5.05
N LYS A 142 -16.51 10.99 6.23
CA LYS A 142 -16.22 9.58 6.58
C LYS A 142 -16.98 9.10 7.80
N GLY A 143 -17.06 9.93 8.83
CA GLY A 143 -17.70 9.62 10.10
C GLY A 143 -16.83 9.97 11.31
N LYS A 144 -17.33 9.62 12.50
CA LYS A 144 -16.73 10.00 13.78
C LYS A 144 -15.39 9.31 14.03
N THR A 145 -14.42 10.07 14.52
CA THR A 145 -13.13 9.58 15.03
C THR A 145 -13.17 9.39 16.55
N VAL A 146 -12.35 8.48 17.06
CA VAL A 146 -12.14 8.29 18.50
C VAL A 146 -11.10 9.31 19.00
N MET A 147 -9.99 9.45 18.29
CA MET A 147 -8.95 10.42 18.59
C MET A 147 -9.25 11.78 17.96
N ALA A 148 -8.96 12.84 18.71
CA ALA A 148 -9.01 14.21 18.19
C ALA A 148 -7.88 14.44 17.17
N GLU A 149 -8.07 15.39 16.25
CA GLU A 149 -7.10 15.68 15.19
C GLU A 149 -5.67 15.91 15.68
N ARG A 150 -5.50 16.61 16.80
CA ARG A 150 -4.18 16.88 17.38
C ARG A 150 -3.47 15.62 17.86
N GLU A 151 -4.21 14.67 18.42
CA GLU A 151 -3.66 13.39 18.87
C GLU A 151 -3.25 12.53 17.67
N ARG A 152 -4.00 12.62 16.57
CA ARG A 152 -3.65 11.95 15.30
C ARG A 152 -2.41 12.57 14.66
N TYR A 153 -2.29 13.90 14.67
CA TYR A 153 -1.08 14.60 14.22
C TYR A 153 0.13 14.13 15.02
N ASP A 154 0.03 14.09 16.35
CA ASP A 154 1.13 13.65 17.22
C ASP A 154 1.50 12.18 17.01
N ALA A 155 0.52 11.30 16.85
CA ALA A 155 0.77 9.89 16.57
C ALA A 155 1.55 9.68 15.27
N VAL A 156 1.22 10.42 14.21
CA VAL A 156 1.92 10.35 12.92
C VAL A 156 3.33 10.95 13.01
N LYS A 157 3.51 12.06 13.74
CA LYS A 157 4.82 12.70 13.95
C LYS A 157 5.87 11.77 14.57
N HIS A 158 5.44 10.79 15.37
CA HIS A 158 6.31 9.80 16.00
C HIS A 158 6.52 8.54 15.17
N CYS A 159 5.94 8.45 13.97
CA CYS A 159 6.17 7.33 13.08
C CYS A 159 7.58 7.39 12.48
N ARG A 160 8.35 6.31 12.64
CA ARG A 160 9.75 6.19 12.17
C ARG A 160 9.97 6.59 10.70
N TYR A 161 8.98 6.41 9.85
CA TYR A 161 9.11 6.53 8.40
C TYR A 161 8.75 7.92 7.87
N VAL A 162 8.17 8.77 8.70
CA VAL A 162 7.62 10.08 8.31
C VAL A 162 8.70 11.14 8.45
N ASP A 163 8.86 11.98 7.42
CA ASP A 163 9.81 13.09 7.46
C ASP A 163 9.10 14.43 7.72
N GLU A 164 7.85 14.58 7.29
CA GLU A 164 7.08 15.82 7.38
C GLU A 164 5.59 15.51 7.56
N VAL A 165 4.90 16.28 8.42
CA VAL A 165 3.46 16.14 8.63
C VAL A 165 2.73 17.40 8.17
N VAL A 166 1.69 17.23 7.36
CA VAL A 166 0.76 18.29 6.96
C VAL A 166 -0.52 18.15 7.78
N GLU A 167 -0.76 19.09 8.69
CA GLU A 167 -1.94 19.13 9.53
C GLU A 167 -3.13 19.71 8.76
N GLY A 168 -4.32 19.13 8.93
CA GLY A 168 -5.53 19.62 8.29
C GLY A 168 -5.49 19.55 6.76
N CYS A 169 -4.91 18.48 6.21
CA CYS A 169 -4.79 18.32 4.75
C CYS A 169 -6.16 18.32 4.06
N PRO A 170 -6.25 18.78 2.80
CA PRO A 170 -7.51 18.83 2.08
C PRO A 170 -8.04 17.42 1.80
N TRP A 171 -9.37 17.27 1.77
CA TRP A 171 -10.00 15.99 1.45
C TRP A 171 -9.79 15.57 -0.01
N GLU A 172 -9.76 16.54 -0.92
CA GLU A 172 -9.44 16.36 -2.32
C GLU A 172 -8.12 17.07 -2.62
N ILE A 173 -7.17 16.36 -3.22
CA ILE A 173 -5.86 16.91 -3.52
C ILE A 173 -5.95 17.83 -4.74
N THR A 174 -5.59 19.10 -4.57
CA THR A 174 -5.63 20.09 -5.64
C THR A 174 -4.24 20.28 -6.27
N PRO A 175 -4.15 20.75 -7.54
CA PRO A 175 -2.87 21.07 -8.15
C PRO A 175 -2.07 22.10 -7.34
N GLU A 176 -2.73 23.06 -6.71
CA GLU A 176 -2.09 24.09 -5.88
C GLU A 176 -1.39 23.46 -4.67
N PHE A 177 -2.05 22.50 -4.01
CA PHE A 177 -1.46 21.74 -2.91
C PHE A 177 -0.22 20.95 -3.35
N MET A 178 -0.29 20.29 -4.52
CA MET A 178 0.84 19.54 -5.08
C MET A 178 2.03 20.46 -5.37
N GLU A 179 1.77 21.67 -5.86
CA GLU A 179 2.81 22.66 -6.15
C GLU A 179 3.43 23.24 -4.87
N GLU A 180 2.61 23.56 -3.86
CA GLU A 180 3.06 24.09 -2.56
C GLU A 180 3.99 23.10 -1.86
N HIS A 181 3.58 21.83 -1.77
CA HIS A 181 4.36 20.79 -1.11
C HIS A 181 5.38 20.11 -2.02
N GLN A 182 5.44 20.48 -3.31
CA GLN A 182 6.37 19.97 -4.32
C GLN A 182 6.36 18.43 -4.43
N VAL A 183 5.17 17.84 -4.47
CA VAL A 183 4.93 16.39 -4.58
C VAL A 183 5.11 15.92 -6.01
#